data_AF-A0A950TF50-F1
#
_entry.id   AF-A0A950TF50-F1
#
_cell.length_a   1.000
_cell.length_b   1.000
_cell.length_c   1.000
_cell.angle_alpha   90.00
_cell.angle_beta   90.00
_cell.angle_gamma   90.00
#
_symmetry.space_group_name_H-M   'P 1'
#
loop_
_entity.id
_entity.type
_entity.pdbx_description
1 polymer ?
#
loop_
_entity_poly.entity_id
_entity_poly.type
_entity_poly.pdbx_seq_one_letter_code
_entity_poly.pdbx_strand_id
1 'polypeptide(L)'
;MIYKICRRDEWHAAERERVFRGSPDDLRDGFIHFSTAEQTPGTFEKYFAGETGLVLVAVDARELGAALKWEPSRGGALFPHLYGEL
;
A
#
# COMPACT_ATOMS: atom_id res chain seq x y z
N MET A 1 -9.37 -0.31 -8.69
CA MET A 1 -8.19 0.40 -8.19
C MET A 1 -8.03 0.15 -6.70
N ILE A 2 -6.81 -0.08 -6.26
CA ILE A 2 -6.38 -0.08 -4.86
C ILE A 2 -5.22 0.91 -4.72
N TYR A 3 -4.93 1.35 -3.50
CA TYR A 3 -4.06 2.49 -3.26
C TYR A 3 -2.99 2.19 -2.23
N LYS A 4 -1.78 2.65 -2.51
CA LYS A 4 -0.67 2.67 -1.56
C LYS A 4 -0.31 4.13 -1.27
N ILE A 5 -0.23 4.48 0.01
CA ILE A 5 0.38 5.72 0.46
C ILE A 5 1.86 5.44 0.67
N CYS A 6 2.74 6.18 -0.02
CA CYS A 6 4.18 6.07 0.13
C CYS A 6 4.77 7.42 0.54
N ARG A 7 5.88 7.41 1.27
CA ARG A 7 6.75 8.58 1.35
C ARG A 7 7.44 8.78 0.00
N ARG A 8 7.66 10.03 -0.40
CA ARG A 8 8.22 10.37 -1.71
C ARG A 8 9.56 9.69 -1.99
N ASP A 9 10.42 9.56 -1.00
CA ASP A 9 11.73 8.93 -1.17
C ASP A 9 11.63 7.42 -1.44
N GLU A 10 10.69 6.74 -0.76
CA GLU A 10 10.38 5.32 -1.00
C GLU A 10 9.87 5.12 -2.43
N TRP A 11 9.00 6.01 -2.90
CA TRP A 11 8.47 5.94 -4.26
C TRP A 11 9.53 6.26 -5.32
N HIS A 12 10.35 7.29 -5.10
CA HIS A 12 11.44 7.61 -6.04
C HIS A 12 12.48 6.50 -6.12
N ALA A 13 12.75 5.77 -5.03
CA ALA A 13 13.58 4.57 -5.09
C ALA A 13 12.93 3.49 -5.96
N ALA A 14 11.64 3.25 -5.78
CA ALA A 14 10.90 2.30 -6.60
C ALA A 14 10.89 2.66 -8.09
N GLU A 15 10.71 3.93 -8.43
CA GLU A 15 10.76 4.40 -9.82
C GLU A 15 12.13 4.14 -10.46
N ARG A 16 13.23 4.38 -9.73
CA ARG A 16 14.58 4.11 -10.22
C ARG A 16 14.84 2.62 -10.41
N GLU A 17 14.37 1.80 -9.48
CA GLU A 17 14.58 0.35 -9.50
C GLU A 17 13.57 -0.39 -10.39
N ARG A 18 12.48 0.29 -10.76
CA ARG A 18 11.30 -0.26 -11.45
C ARG A 18 10.61 -1.36 -10.66
N VAL A 19 10.65 -1.26 -9.34
CA VAL A 19 10.03 -2.21 -8.41
C VAL A 19 9.91 -1.59 -7.03
N PHE A 20 8.74 -1.75 -6.40
CA PHE A 20 8.48 -1.36 -5.03
C PHE A 20 8.42 -2.60 -4.13
N ARG A 21 9.34 -2.67 -3.16
CA ARG A 21 9.46 -3.82 -2.24
C ARG A 21 8.70 -3.66 -0.93
N GLY A 22 7.93 -2.58 -0.80
CA GLY A 22 7.22 -2.24 0.42
C GLY A 22 7.93 -1.19 1.27
N SER A 23 7.14 -0.55 2.14
CA SER A 23 7.62 0.31 3.22
C SER A 23 8.22 -0.52 4.37
N PRO A 24 8.84 0.10 5.39
CA PRO A 24 9.32 -0.62 6.57
C PRO A 24 8.23 -1.45 7.27
N ASP A 25 6.99 -0.96 7.30
CA ASP A 25 5.85 -1.70 7.85
C ASP A 25 5.48 -2.92 6.99
N ASP A 26 5.48 -2.76 5.67
CA ASP A 26 5.21 -3.88 4.75
C ASP A 26 6.25 -5.00 4.90
N LEU A 27 7.53 -4.62 5.02
CA LEU A 27 8.63 -5.57 5.21
C LEU A 27 8.55 -6.30 6.56
N ARG A 28 8.16 -5.59 7.63
CA ARG A 28 7.93 -6.19 8.94
C ARG A 28 6.79 -7.20 8.90
N ASP A 29 5.70 -6.85 8.20
CA ASP A 29 4.46 -7.62 8.23
C ASP A 29 4.41 -8.71 7.13
N GLY A 30 5.33 -8.65 6.16
CA GLY A 30 5.56 -9.68 5.14
C GLY A 30 4.68 -9.54 3.89
N PHE A 31 3.98 -8.42 3.72
CA PHE A 31 3.16 -8.10 2.55
C PHE A 31 2.99 -6.59 2.39
N ILE A 32 2.75 -6.13 1.16
CA ILE A 32 2.50 -4.72 0.88
C ILE A 32 1.04 -4.39 1.20
N HIS A 33 0.84 -3.45 2.13
CA HIS A 33 -0.48 -2.97 2.51
C HIS A 33 -1.03 -2.01 1.46
N PHE A 34 -2.19 -2.35 0.92
CA PHE A 34 -3.01 -1.43 0.14
C PHE A 34 -4.29 -1.07 0.89
N SER A 35 -5.01 -0.08 0.37
CA SER A 35 -6.35 0.32 0.81
C SER A 35 -7.25 0.48 -0.40
N THR A 36 -8.56 0.28 -0.24
CA THR A 36 -9.54 0.79 -1.22
C THR A 36 -9.63 2.31 -1.16
N ALA A 37 -10.37 2.91 -2.10
CA ALA A 37 -10.62 4.36 -2.09
C ALA A 37 -11.27 4.80 -0.77
N GLU A 38 -12.25 4.05 -0.29
CA GLU A 38 -13.00 4.34 0.94
C GLU A 38 -12.14 4.15 2.20
N GLN A 39 -11.16 3.25 2.15
CA GLN A 39 -10.26 2.97 3.27
C GLN A 39 -9.09 3.97 3.36
N THR A 40 -8.70 4.57 2.23
CA THR A 40 -7.51 5.42 2.12
C THR A 40 -7.50 6.60 3.11
N PRO A 41 -8.59 7.38 3.29
CA PRO A 41 -8.61 8.47 4.26
C PRO A 41 -8.32 8.00 5.70
N GLY A 42 -8.94 6.91 6.14
CA GLY A 42 -8.70 6.37 7.48
C GLY A 42 -7.31 5.75 7.65
N THR A 43 -6.71 5.24 6.56
CA THR A 43 -5.30 4.80 6.56
C THR A 43 -4.35 5.99 6.67
N PHE A 44 -4.63 7.08 5.94
CA PHE A 44 -3.87 8.33 6.04
C PHE A 44 -3.92 8.91 7.46
N GLU A 45 -5.11 9.09 8.02
CA GLU A 45 -5.30 9.64 9.37
C GLU A 45 -4.61 8.82 10.45
N LYS A 46 -4.62 7.49 10.32
CA LYS A 46 -4.05 6.59 11.33
C LYS A 46 -2.52 6.56 11.32
N TYR A 47 -1.90 6.54 10.14
CA TYR A 47 -0.47 6.22 10.01
C TYR A 47 0.39 7.37 9.48
N PHE A 48 -0.22 8.36 8.84
CA PHE A 48 0.49 9.42 8.12
C PHE A 48 0.04 10.83 8.50
N ALA A 49 -0.75 10.98 9.57
CA ALA A 49 -1.25 12.28 10.02
C ALA A 49 -0.10 13.25 10.32
N GLY A 50 -0.15 14.43 9.69
CA GLY A 50 0.88 15.47 9.82
C GLY A 50 2.11 15.26 8.96
N GLU A 51 2.25 14.11 8.27
CA GLU A 51 3.31 13.92 7.29
C GLU A 51 3.01 14.68 6.00
N THR A 52 4.06 15.21 5.38
CA THR A 52 3.99 15.91 4.09
C THR A 52 4.89 15.21 3.08
N GLY A 53 4.73 15.54 1.80
CA GLY A 53 5.54 14.91 0.75
C GLY A 53 5.18 13.43 0.53
N LEU A 54 3.96 13.02 0.87
CA LEU A 54 3.45 11.71 0.52
C LEU A 54 3.02 11.66 -0.96
N VAL A 55 2.99 10.46 -1.50
CA VAL A 55 2.39 10.17 -2.81
C VAL A 55 1.34 9.07 -2.66
N LEU A 56 0.29 9.17 -3.47
CA LEU A 56 -0.76 8.15 -3.55
C LEU A 56 -0.60 7.39 -4.87
N VAL A 57 -0.23 6.12 -4.77
CA VAL A 57 -0.03 5.25 -5.91
C VAL A 57 -1.30 4.45 -6.15
N ALA A 58 -1.90 4.60 -7.33
CA ALA A 58 -3.09 3.87 -7.73
C ALA A 58 -2.68 2.65 -8.56
N VAL A 59 -3.11 1.46 -8.12
CA VAL A 59 -2.79 0.18 -8.77
C VAL A 59 -4.06 -0.54 -9.20
N ASP A 60 -4.03 -1.14 -10.38
CA ASP A 60 -5.10 -2.03 -10.82
C ASP A 60 -4.95 -3.39 -10.16
N ALA A 61 -5.81 -3.68 -9.17
CA ALA A 61 -5.84 -4.95 -8.46
C ALA A 61 -5.96 -6.18 -9.37
N ARG A 62 -6.51 -6.02 -10.58
CA ARG A 62 -6.68 -7.11 -11.56
C ARG A 62 -5.34 -7.60 -12.12
N GLU A 63 -4.30 -6.76 -12.10
CA GLU A 63 -2.98 -7.08 -12.62
C GLU A 63 -2.10 -7.84 -11.60
N LEU A 64 -2.50 -7.86 -10.33
CA LEU A 64 -1.70 -8.43 -9.24
C LEU A 64 -1.93 -9.93 -9.01
N GLY A 65 -2.90 -10.52 -9.72
CA GLY A 65 -3.14 -11.97 -9.73
C GLY A 65 -3.34 -12.58 -8.34
N ALA A 66 -2.85 -13.81 -8.16
CA ALA A 66 -3.04 -14.61 -6.94
C ALA A 66 -2.19 -14.14 -5.74
N ALA A 67 -1.21 -13.27 -5.95
CA ALA A 67 -0.41 -12.70 -4.87
C ALA A 67 -1.18 -11.65 -4.06
N LEU A 68 -2.21 -11.03 -4.66
CA LEU A 68 -3.11 -10.12 -3.97
C LEU A 68 -4.18 -10.89 -3.21
N LYS A 69 -4.22 -10.71 -1.89
CA LYS A 69 -5.23 -11.30 -1.01
C LYS A 69 -6.06 -10.21 -0.37
N TRP A 70 -7.34 -10.51 -0.14
CA TRP A 70 -8.26 -9.65 0.58
C TRP A 70 -8.49 -10.27 1.96
N GLU A 71 -7.94 -9.63 2.99
CA GLU A 71 -7.89 -10.21 4.34
C GLU A 71 -8.56 -9.28 5.36
N PRO A 72 -9.31 -9.83 6.34
CA PRO A 72 -9.92 -9.02 7.39
C PRO A 72 -8.85 -8.26 8.20
N SER A 73 -9.09 -6.98 8.41
CA SER A 73 -8.21 -6.10 9.20
C SER A 73 -9.03 -5.17 10.07
N ARG A 74 -8.77 -3.86 10.03
CA ARG A 74 -9.43 -2.84 10.85
C ARG A 74 -10.96 -2.92 10.74
N GLY A 75 -11.62 -3.18 11.85
CA GLY A 75 -13.09 -3.25 11.92
C GLY A 75 -13.71 -4.43 11.16
N GLY A 76 -12.93 -5.48 10.86
CA GLY A 76 -13.38 -6.64 10.09
C GLY A 76 -13.52 -6.38 8.58
N ALA A 77 -13.25 -5.17 8.11
CA ALA A 77 -13.22 -4.87 6.69
C ALA A 77 -12.04 -5.59 6.00
N LEU A 78 -12.24 -6.00 4.76
CA LEU A 78 -11.20 -6.64 3.95
C LEU A 78 -10.25 -5.58 3.39
N PHE A 79 -8.96 -5.72 3.66
CA PHE A 79 -7.90 -4.91 3.07
C PHE A 79 -7.12 -5.72 2.03
N PRO A 80 -6.71 -5.09 0.91
CA PRO A 80 -5.85 -5.72 -0.08
C PRO A 80 -4.41 -5.79 0.42
N HIS A 81 -3.85 -7.00 0.45
CA HIS A 81 -2.46 -7.28 0.83
C HIS A 81 -1.76 -8.01 -0.31
N LEU A 82 -0.67 -7.44 -0.83
CA LEU A 82 0.12 -8.06 -1.89
C LEU A 82 1.30 -8.83 -1.29
N TYR A 83 1.30 -10.15 -1.49
CA TYR A 83 2.39 -11.04 -1.10
C TYR A 83 3.43 -11.11 -2.23
N GLY A 84 4.26 -10.08 -2.33
CA GLY A 84 5.25 -9.94 -3.37
C GLY A 84 5.70 -8.49 -3.52
N GLU A 85 6.48 -8.24 -4.57
CA GLU A 85 6.89 -6.89 -4.98
C GLU A 85 5.83 -6.31 -5.93
N LEU A 86 5.73 -4.97 -5.96
CA LEU A 86 4.89 -4.21 -6.90
C LEU A 86 5.71 -3.65 -8.05
#